data_AF-A0A0C1QX90-F1
#
_entry.id   AF-A0A0C1QX90-F1
#
_cell.length_a   1.000
_cell.length_b   1.000
_cell.length_c   1.000
_cell.angle_alpha   90.00
_cell.angle_beta   90.00
_cell.angle_gamma   90.00
#
_symmetry.space_group_name_H-M   'P 1'
#
loop_
_entity.id
_entity.type
_entity.pdbx_description
1 polymer ?
#
loop_
_entity_poly.entity_id
_entity_poly.type
_entity_poly.pdbx_seq_one_letter_code
_entity_poly.pdbx_strand_id
1 'polypeptide(L)'
;MNNVKIYPIILCGGIGARLWPLSRKSYPKQFLNLFNERSLLQETVLRVCNSNFFTSCVFLGNINYRFLIKNEIERINIKDYKLILEPYSKNTAPAVTLAALQLMESDS
;
A
#
# COMPACT_ATOMS: atom_id res chain seq x y z
N MET A 1 22.36 11.98 16.84
CA MET A 1 20.90 12.18 16.71
C MET A 1 20.26 10.81 16.63
N ASN A 2 19.32 10.48 17.50
CA ASN A 2 18.57 9.22 17.39
C ASN A 2 17.83 9.24 16.06
N ASN A 3 18.19 8.33 15.15
CA ASN A 3 17.55 8.22 13.85
C ASN A 3 16.14 7.66 14.09
N VAL A 4 15.14 8.53 14.06
CA VAL A 4 13.73 8.11 14.17
C VAL A 4 13.39 7.31 12.91
N LYS A 5 13.05 6.03 13.08
CA LYS A 5 12.56 5.19 11.99
C LYS A 5 11.12 5.59 11.66
N ILE A 6 10.85 5.95 10.41
CA ILE A 6 9.49 6.25 9.91
C ILE A 6 9.07 5.12 8.98
N TYR A 7 8.01 4.40 9.34
CA TYR A 7 7.45 3.30 8.56
C TYR A 7 6.30 3.79 7.69
N PRO A 8 6.45 3.85 6.35
CA PRO A 8 5.34 4.23 5.48
C PRO A 8 4.38 3.05 5.30
N ILE A 9 3.16 3.21 5.80
CA ILE A 9 2.08 2.22 5.68
C ILE A 9 1.08 2.68 4.63
N ILE A 10 0.98 1.95 3.52
CA ILE A 10 0.12 2.24 2.38
C ILE A 10 -1.10 1.33 2.42
N LEU A 11 -2.25 1.92 2.75
CA LEU A 11 -3.53 1.22 2.81
C LEU A 11 -4.12 1.05 1.41
N CYS A 12 -4.06 -0.17 0.89
CA CYS A 12 -4.56 -0.59 -0.43
C CYS A 12 -6.02 -1.08 -0.35
N GLY A 13 -6.85 -0.34 0.39
CA GLY A 13 -8.26 -0.66 0.62
C GLY A 13 -9.23 0.16 -0.25
N GLY A 14 -10.47 -0.32 -0.32
CA GLY A 14 -11.57 0.39 -0.98
C GLY A 14 -11.63 0.15 -2.50
N ILE A 15 -12.85 0.04 -3.03
CA ILE A 15 -13.07 -0.22 -4.47
C ILE A 15 -13.01 1.07 -5.28
N GLY A 16 -13.39 2.21 -4.68
CA GLY A 16 -13.43 3.51 -5.36
C GLY A 16 -14.73 3.77 -6.13
N ALA A 17 -15.87 3.28 -5.64
CA ALA A 17 -17.17 3.28 -6.32
C ALA A 17 -17.61 4.61 -6.98
N ARG A 18 -17.13 5.77 -6.49
CA ARG A 18 -17.39 7.09 -7.11
C ARG A 18 -16.74 7.27 -8.49
N LEU A 19 -15.73 6.46 -8.81
CA LEU A 19 -15.04 6.44 -10.10
C LEU A 19 -15.59 5.35 -11.03
N TRP A 20 -16.79 4.84 -10.79
CA TRP A 20 -17.48 4.02 -11.77
C TRP A 20 -17.70 4.84 -13.06
N PRO A 21 -17.44 4.31 -14.27
CA PRO A 21 -17.16 2.91 -14.60
C PRO A 21 -15.68 2.50 -14.52
N LEU A 22 -14.76 3.44 -14.32
CA LEU A 22 -13.32 3.21 -14.33
C LEU A 22 -12.88 2.24 -13.22
N SER A 23 -13.42 2.39 -12.01
CA SER A 23 -13.18 1.46 -10.91
C SER A 23 -14.18 0.30 -10.89
N ARG A 24 -13.69 -0.89 -10.57
CA ARG A 24 -14.47 -2.14 -10.47
C ARG A 24 -14.03 -2.92 -9.24
N LYS A 25 -14.86 -3.86 -8.77
CA LYS A 25 -14.46 -4.77 -7.68
C LYS A 25 -13.18 -5.55 -8.01
N SER A 26 -13.01 -5.93 -9.27
CA SER A 26 -11.82 -6.63 -9.79
C SER A 26 -10.62 -5.71 -10.01
N TYR A 27 -10.86 -4.41 -10.25
CA TYR A 27 -9.80 -3.42 -10.47
C TYR A 27 -10.11 -2.11 -9.72
N PRO A 28 -9.78 -2.05 -8.41
CA PRO A 28 -9.99 -0.89 -7.56
C PRO A 28 -9.25 0.38 -7.99
N LYS A 29 -9.71 1.54 -7.50
CA LYS A 29 -9.19 2.85 -7.88
C LYS A 29 -7.66 3.01 -7.78
N GLN A 30 -7.03 2.40 -6.78
CA GLN A 30 -5.60 2.56 -6.51
C GLN A 30 -4.71 2.06 -7.64
N PHE A 31 -5.24 1.18 -8.50
CA PHE A 31 -4.53 0.64 -9.64
C PHE A 31 -4.78 1.44 -10.93
N LEU A 32 -5.61 2.49 -10.89
CA LEU A 32 -5.92 3.32 -12.05
C LEU A 32 -4.85 4.39 -12.29
N ASN A 33 -4.55 4.61 -13.57
CA ASN A 33 -3.72 5.71 -14.08
C ASN A 33 -4.63 6.91 -14.39
N LEU A 34 -5.05 7.65 -13.36
CA LEU A 34 -6.06 8.71 -13.53
C LEU A 34 -5.51 10.05 -14.04
N PHE A 35 -4.28 10.37 -13.67
CA PHE A 35 -3.69 11.70 -13.91
C PHE A 35 -2.42 11.63 -14.74
N ASN A 36 -1.64 10.55 -14.59
CA ASN A 36 -0.33 10.36 -15.20
C ASN A 36 -0.22 8.95 -15.80
N GLU A 37 0.95 8.62 -16.32
CA GLU A 37 1.29 7.28 -16.82
C GLU A 37 1.34 6.20 -15.72
N ARG A 38 1.42 6.60 -14.45
CA ARG A 38 1.49 5.70 -13.29
C ARG A 38 0.16 5.59 -12.56
N SER A 39 -0.02 4.48 -11.86
CA SER A 39 -1.20 4.28 -11.03
C SER A 39 -1.16 5.14 -9.77
N LEU A 40 -2.33 5.38 -9.17
CA LEU A 40 -2.41 6.08 -7.88
C LEU A 40 -1.56 5.41 -6.78
N LEU A 41 -1.45 4.08 -6.81
CA LEU A 41 -0.59 3.32 -5.90
C LEU A 41 0.88 3.65 -6.15
N GLN A 42 1.34 3.59 -7.41
CA GLN A 42 2.71 3.91 -7.78
C GLN A 42 3.10 5.34 -7.41
N GLU A 43 2.25 6.31 -7.72
CA GLU A 43 2.44 7.71 -7.33
C GLU A 43 2.51 7.89 -5.81
N THR A 44 1.78 7.07 -5.05
CA THR A 44 1.86 7.08 -3.58
C THR A 44 3.17 6.51 -3.08
N VAL A 45 3.65 5.40 -3.64
CA VAL A 45 4.93 4.78 -3.27
C VAL A 45 6.09 5.72 -3.52
N LEU A 46 6.13 6.38 -4.67
CA LEU A 46 7.23 7.28 -5.04
C LEU A 46 7.35 8.51 -4.13
N ARG A 47 6.28 8.89 -3.41
CA ARG A 47 6.34 9.95 -2.40
C ARG A 47 7.01 9.50 -1.09
N VAL A 48 7.10 8.20 -0.83
CA VAL A 48 7.56 7.64 0.45
C VAL A 48 8.65 6.57 0.31
N CYS A 49 9.27 6.44 -0.86
CA CYS A 49 10.32 5.45 -1.12
C CYS A 49 11.75 5.96 -0.86
N ASN A 50 11.92 7.20 -0.38
CA ASN A 50 13.23 7.76 -0.09
C ASN A 50 13.80 7.17 1.21
N SER A 51 14.82 6.31 1.08
CA SER A 51 15.46 5.60 2.18
C SER A 51 16.18 6.49 3.20
N ASN A 52 16.43 7.76 2.87
CA ASN A 52 17.01 8.71 3.83
C ASN A 52 15.99 9.13 4.90
N PHE A 53 14.70 8.98 4.62
CA PHE A 53 13.61 9.42 5.51
C PHE A 53 12.72 8.27 5.98
N PHE A 54 12.57 7.23 5.16
CA PHE A 54 11.61 6.16 5.37
C PHE A 54 12.29 4.78 5.36
N THR A 55 11.74 3.86 6.13
CA THR A 55 12.02 2.43 5.94
C THR A 55 11.33 1.91 4.68
N SER A 56 11.53 0.62 4.37
CA SER A 56 10.81 -0.10 3.33
C SER A 56 9.29 0.05 3.49
N CYS A 57 8.58 0.15 2.37
CA CYS A 57 7.13 0.33 2.35
C CYS A 57 6.40 -0.89 2.92
N VAL A 58 5.36 -0.64 3.70
CA VAL A 58 4.42 -1.66 4.17
C VAL A 58 3.09 -1.47 3.46
N PHE A 59 2.71 -2.42 2.62
CA PHE A 59 1.42 -2.41 1.95
C PHE A 59 0.44 -3.23 2.76
N LEU A 60 -0.73 -2.65 3.06
CA LEU A 60 -1.81 -3.37 3.73
C LEU A 60 -3.05 -3.37 2.85
N GLY A 61 -3.51 -4.54 2.45
CA GLY A 61 -4.64 -4.66 1.54
C GLY A 61 -5.34 -6.00 1.64
N ASN A 62 -6.45 -6.13 0.92
CA ASN A 62 -7.19 -7.38 0.89
C ASN A 62 -6.43 -8.47 0.11
N ILE A 63 -6.51 -9.71 0.58
CA ILE A 63 -5.91 -10.90 -0.06
C ILE A 63 -6.23 -11.00 -1.56
N ASN A 64 -7.44 -10.60 -1.98
CA ASN A 64 -7.88 -10.63 -3.38
C ASN A 64 -7.08 -9.70 -4.30
N TYR A 65 -6.42 -8.68 -3.75
CA TYR A 65 -5.64 -7.71 -4.52
C TYR A 65 -4.13 -7.93 -4.41
N ARG A 66 -3.68 -9.03 -3.78
CA ARG A 66 -2.26 -9.36 -3.60
C ARG A 66 -1.46 -9.23 -4.89
N PHE A 67 -1.94 -9.85 -5.97
CA PHE A 67 -1.23 -9.84 -7.25
C PHE A 67 -1.22 -8.46 -7.91
N LEU A 68 -2.31 -7.70 -7.81
CA LEU A 68 -2.36 -6.33 -8.35
C LEU A 68 -1.36 -5.42 -7.64
N ILE A 69 -1.30 -5.49 -6.31
CA ILE A 69 -0.36 -4.71 -5.51
C ILE A 69 1.08 -5.05 -5.93
N LYS A 70 1.43 -6.34 -5.97
CA LYS A 70 2.78 -6.78 -6.38
C LYS A 70 3.13 -6.30 -7.79
N ASN A 71 2.25 -6.53 -8.76
CA ASN A 71 2.50 -6.16 -10.14
C ASN A 71 2.72 -4.65 -10.31
N GLU A 72 2.00 -3.80 -9.58
CA GLU A 72 2.19 -2.34 -9.65
C GLU A 72 3.53 -1.90 -9.06
N ILE A 73 3.93 -2.49 -7.94
CA ILE A 73 5.19 -2.17 -7.25
C ILE A 73 6.40 -2.64 -8.08
N GLU A 74 6.33 -3.84 -8.64
CA GLU A 74 7.40 -4.40 -9.47
C GLU A 74 7.64 -3.55 -10.73
N ARG A 75 6.58 -2.98 -11.34
CA ARG A 75 6.70 -2.06 -12.49
C ARG A 75 7.50 -0.79 -12.20
N ILE A 76 7.59 -0.37 -10.94
CA ILE A 76 8.40 0.78 -10.52
C ILE A 76 9.72 0.37 -9.86
N ASN A 77 10.15 -0.89 -10.04
CA ASN A 77 11.42 -1.44 -9.56
C ASN A 77 11.62 -1.38 -8.03
N ILE A 78 10.54 -1.30 -7.24
CA ILE A 78 10.60 -1.39 -5.78
C ILE A 78 10.62 -2.87 -5.38
N LYS A 79 11.76 -3.35 -4.89
CA LYS A 79 11.96 -4.76 -4.50
C LYS A 79 11.81 -5.00 -3.00
N ASP A 80 12.15 -4.00 -2.19
CA ASP A 80 12.11 -4.09 -0.75
C ASP A 80 10.81 -3.50 -0.21
N TYR A 81 9.89 -4.38 0.17
CA TYR A 81 8.63 -4.02 0.79
C TYR A 81 8.04 -5.18 1.61
N LYS A 82 7.19 -4.84 2.56
CA LYS A 82 6.35 -5.80 3.31
C LYS A 82 4.93 -5.74 2.78
N LEU A 83 4.24 -6.88 2.77
CA LEU A 83 2.84 -6.99 2.34
C LEU A 83 2.02 -7.71 3.41
N ILE A 84 1.10 -6.97 4.04
CA ILE A 84 0.14 -7.46 5.02
C ILE A 84 -1.20 -7.65 4.31
N LEU A 85 -1.76 -8.86 4.38
CA LEU A 85 -2.96 -9.23 3.65
C LEU A 85 -4.10 -9.51 4.62
N GLU A 86 -5.15 -8.71 4.53
CA GLU A 86 -6.38 -8.92 5.29
C GLU A 86 -7.31 -9.89 4.53
N PRO A 87 -7.92 -10.86 5.23
CA PRO A 87 -8.91 -11.76 4.60
C PRO A 87 -10.17 -10.99 4.19
N TYR A 88 -10.55 -9.97 4.97
CA TYR A 88 -11.74 -9.15 4.77
C TYR A 88 -11.41 -7.68 5.03
N SER A 89 -11.94 -6.78 4.20
CA SER A 89 -11.79 -5.34 4.41
C SER A 89 -12.63 -4.89 5.63
N LYS A 90 -11.98 -4.39 6.69
CA LYS A 90 -12.63 -3.99 7.95
C LYS A 90 -12.48 -2.48 8.27
N ASN A 91 -12.34 -1.65 7.24
CA ASN A 91 -12.05 -0.20 7.35
C ASN A 91 -10.66 0.11 7.93
N THR A 92 -10.40 1.40 8.17
CA THR A 92 -9.06 1.93 8.45
C THR A 92 -8.54 1.56 9.84
N ALA A 93 -9.36 1.61 10.89
CA ALA A 93 -8.89 1.40 12.25
C ALA A 93 -8.28 -0.01 12.46
N PRO A 94 -8.95 -1.11 12.07
CA PRO A 94 -8.36 -2.45 12.18
C PRO A 94 -7.10 -2.63 11.35
N ALA A 95 -7.06 -2.06 10.15
CA ALA A 95 -5.90 -2.09 9.27
C ALA A 95 -4.68 -1.42 9.94
N VAL A 96 -4.86 -0.21 10.48
CA VAL A 96 -3.77 0.52 11.16
C VAL A 96 -3.30 -0.24 12.40
N THR A 97 -4.22 -0.79 13.20
CA THR A 97 -3.85 -1.60 14.38
C THR A 97 -3.04 -2.84 14.00
N LEU A 98 -3.47 -3.58 12.97
CA LEU A 98 -2.75 -4.75 12.48
C LEU A 98 -1.32 -4.39 12.04
N ALA A 99 -1.19 -3.29 11.30
CA ALA A 99 0.12 -2.84 10.82
C ALA A 99 1.04 -2.42 11.97
N ALA A 100 0.52 -1.72 12.97
CA ALA A 100 1.27 -1.34 14.17
C ALA A 100 1.77 -2.56 14.95
N LEU A 101 0.89 -3.54 15.21
CA LEU A 101 1.25 -4.77 15.91
C LEU A 101 2.35 -5.55 15.18
N GLN A 102 2.22 -5.70 13.85
CA GLN A 102 3.22 -6.40 13.03
C GLN A 102 4.60 -5.72 13.04
N LEU A 103 4.60 -4.39 13.05
CA LEU A 103 5.84 -3.61 13.10
C LEU A 103 6.50 -3.67 14.48
N MET A 104 5.71 -3.64 15.56
CA MET A 104 6.22 -3.80 16.93
C MET A 104 6.89 -5.17 17.12
N GLU A 105 6.31 -6.24 16.59
CA GLU A 105 6.90 -7.59 16.65
C GLU A 105 8.18 -7.70 15.82
N SER A 106 8.27 -6.99 14.69
CA SER A 106 9.46 -7.01 13.82
C SER A 106 10.64 -6.19 14.36
N ASP A 107 10.39 -5.25 15.27
CA ASP A 107 11.41 -4.36 15.88
C ASP A 107 11.89 -4.87 17.25
N SER A 108 11.26 -5.91 17.80
CA SER A 108 11.64 -6.58 19.06
C SER A 108 12.70 -7.65 18.81
#